data_AF-A0A7M3BK88-F1
#
_entry.id   AF-A0A7M3BK88-F1
#
_cell.length_a   1.000
_cell.length_b   1.000
_cell.length_c   1.000
_cell.angle_alpha   90.00
_cell.angle_beta   90.00
_cell.angle_gamma   90.00
#
_symmetry.space_group_name_H-M   'P 1'
#
loop_
_entity.id
_entity.type
_entity.pdbx_description
1 polymer ?
#
loop_
_entity_poly.entity_id
_entity_poly.type
_entity_poly.pdbx_seq_one_letter_code
_entity_poly.pdbx_strand_id
1 'polypeptide(L)'
;MSNLQLRVISAVVLAVVTLSLTWLGGLPFRLLCAAMTILIFYEWSRMCRPVAATGLGFLPEALLLVFVGGLVAGLPASWLLLLVTVMVVVTVVVGSMRQTSMRQAG
;
A
#
# COMPACT_ATOMS: atom_id res chain seq x y z
N MET A 1 -5.65 26.35 20.86
CA MET A 1 -6.50 25.36 20.15
C MET A 1 -6.46 24.06 20.94
N SER A 2 -7.61 23.50 21.30
CA SER A 2 -7.67 22.21 22.02
C SER A 2 -7.35 21.03 21.07
N ASN A 3 -6.84 19.92 21.62
CA ASN A 3 -6.50 18.72 20.83
C ASN A 3 -7.71 18.18 20.06
N LEU A 4 -8.92 18.30 20.64
CA LEU A 4 -10.17 17.93 19.98
C LEU A 4 -10.49 18.83 18.79
N GLN A 5 -10.37 20.15 18.94
CA GLN A 5 -10.59 21.09 17.84
C GLN A 5 -9.65 20.78 16.66
N LEU A 6 -8.37 20.49 16.91
CA LEU A 6 -7.42 20.15 15.85
C LEU A 6 -7.81 18.88 15.08
N ARG A 7 -8.24 17.82 15.80
CA ARG A 7 -8.68 16.55 15.20
C ARG A 7 -9.93 16.73 14.35
N VAL A 8 -10.89 17.53 14.82
CA VAL A 8 -12.12 17.82 14.09
C VAL A 8 -11.80 18.61 12.82
N ILE A 9 -10.98 19.65 12.92
CA ILE A 9 -10.61 20.46 11.76
C ILE A 9 -9.87 19.61 10.71
N SER A 10 -8.90 18.79 11.12
CA SER A 10 -8.16 17.94 10.17
C SER A 10 -9.05 16.91 9.49
N ALA A 11 -9.98 16.30 10.23
CA ALA A 11 -10.94 15.35 9.67
C ALA A 11 -11.87 16.00 8.65
N VAL A 12 -12.40 17.20 8.95
CA VAL A 12 -13.26 17.96 8.02
C VAL A 12 -12.51 18.34 6.75
N VAL A 13 -11.28 18.85 6.88
CA VAL A 13 -10.44 19.18 5.72
C VAL A 13 -10.20 17.95 4.85
N LEU A 14 -9.84 16.81 5.46
CA LEU A 14 -9.64 15.56 4.73
C LEU A 14 -10.93 15.08 4.03
N ALA A 15 -12.08 15.19 4.70
CA ALA A 15 -13.38 14.82 4.13
C ALA A 15 -13.72 15.66 2.89
N VAL A 16 -13.56 16.98 2.96
CA VAL A 16 -13.81 17.88 1.82
C VAL A 16 -12.88 17.56 0.65
N VAL A 17 -11.58 17.38 0.92
CA VAL A 17 -10.58 17.06 -0.13
C VAL A 17 -10.90 15.73 -0.81
N THR A 18 -11.16 14.68 -0.02
CA THR A 18 -11.44 13.33 -0.53
C THR A 18 -12.74 13.28 -1.34
N LEU A 19 -13.81 13.92 -0.86
CA LEU A 19 -15.09 13.98 -1.59
C LEU A 19 -14.96 14.76 -2.90
N SER A 20 -14.28 15.91 -2.89
CA SER A 20 -14.08 16.73 -4.09
C SER A 20 -13.31 15.95 -5.15
N LEU A 21 -12.22 15.27 -4.77
CA LEU A 21 -11.43 14.43 -5.69
C LEU A 21 -12.23 13.23 -6.19
N THR A 22 -13.13 12.68 -5.38
CA THR A 22 -14.01 11.57 -5.78
C THR A 22 -15.03 12.02 -6.84
N TRP A 23 -15.61 13.20 -6.70
CA TRP A 23 -16.52 13.77 -7.70
C TRP A 23 -15.82 14.14 -9.01
N LEU A 24 -14.58 14.63 -8.93
CA LEU A 24 -13.75 14.87 -10.13
C LEU A 24 -13.42 13.57 -10.86
N GLY A 25 -13.22 12.47 -10.12
CA GLY A 25 -12.88 11.17 -10.68
C GLY A 25 -11.55 11.16 -11.42
N GLY A 26 -11.41 10.24 -12.38
CA GLY A 26 -10.27 10.21 -13.31
C GLY A 26 -8.89 10.15 -12.65
N LEU A 27 -7.93 10.89 -13.20
CA LEU A 27 -6.56 10.97 -12.69
C LEU A 27 -6.45 11.56 -11.26
N PRO A 28 -7.09 12.69 -10.90
CA PRO A 28 -6.93 13.24 -9.55
C PRO A 28 -7.42 12.30 -8.45
N PHE A 29 -8.51 11.57 -8.70
CA PHE A 29 -8.97 10.51 -7.79
C PHE A 29 -7.96 9.35 -7.68
N ARG A 30 -7.40 8.89 -8.81
CA ARG A 30 -6.40 7.81 -8.81
C ARG A 30 -5.13 8.20 -8.05
N LEU A 31 -4.69 9.46 -8.16
CA LEU A 31 -3.55 9.98 -7.41
C LEU A 31 -3.82 10.00 -5.90
N LEU A 32 -5.03 10.36 -5.48
CA LEU A 32 -5.43 10.25 -4.07
C LEU A 32 -5.37 8.80 -3.58
N CYS A 33 -5.92 7.85 -4.34
CA CYS A 33 -5.87 6.43 -4.00
C CYS A 33 -4.43 5.91 -3.93
N ALA A 34 -3.57 6.32 -4.88
CA ALA A 34 -2.15 5.98 -4.89
C ALA A 34 -1.43 6.53 -3.64
N ALA A 35 -1.65 7.80 -3.31
CA ALA A 35 -1.07 8.41 -2.12
C ALA A 35 -1.49 7.68 -0.84
N MET A 36 -2.78 7.37 -0.69
CA MET A 36 -3.29 6.61 0.45
C MET A 36 -2.68 5.20 0.52
N THR A 37 -2.58 4.51 -0.62
CA THR A 37 -1.97 3.17 -0.69
C THR A 37 -0.51 3.19 -0.22
N ILE A 38 0.27 4.18 -0.67
CA ILE A 38 1.67 4.36 -0.27
C ILE A 38 1.77 4.68 1.23
N LEU A 39 0.97 5.62 1.73
CA LEU A 39 1.02 6.03 3.14
C LEU A 39 0.67 4.88 4.09
N ILE A 40 -0.41 4.14 3.80
CA ILE A 40 -0.81 2.99 4.59
C ILE A 40 0.29 1.92 4.58
N PHE A 41 0.85 1.62 3.41
CA PHE A 41 1.93 0.65 3.30
C PHE A 41 3.18 1.08 4.07
N TYR A 42 3.56 2.35 3.99
CA TYR A 42 4.73 2.90 4.68
C TYR A 42 4.59 2.77 6.20
N GLU A 43 3.47 3.24 6.74
CA GLU A 43 3.20 3.18 8.19
C GLU A 43 3.13 1.73 8.68
N TRP A 44 2.39 0.88 7.97
CA TRP A 44 2.27 -0.54 8.33
C TRP A 44 3.62 -1.26 8.28
N SER A 45 4.40 -1.04 7.22
CA SER A 45 5.74 -1.62 7.07
C SER A 45 6.66 -1.19 8.22
N ARG A 46 6.56 0.07 8.65
CA ARG A 46 7.36 0.61 9.74
C ARG A 46 6.97 0.04 11.10
N MET A 47 5.68 -0.25 11.33
CA MET A 47 5.21 -0.90 12.56
C MET A 47 5.60 -2.38 12.61
N CYS A 48 5.57 -3.08 11.47
CA CYS A 48 5.76 -4.53 11.41
C CYS A 48 7.20 -5.00 11.15
N ARG A 49 8.07 -4.21 10.50
CA ARG A 49 9.44 -4.64 10.20
C ARG A 49 10.36 -4.43 11.40
N PRO A 50 11.01 -5.49 11.93
CA PRO A 50 12.14 -5.33 12.83
C PRO A 50 13.28 -4.60 12.11
N VAL A 51 14.01 -3.74 12.82
CA VAL A 51 15.13 -2.92 12.30
C VAL A 51 16.20 -3.76 11.57
N ALA A 52 16.29 -5.07 11.85
CA ALA A 52 17.26 -6.01 11.27
C ALA A 52 16.70 -6.95 10.17
N ALA A 53 15.47 -6.77 9.69
CA ALA A 53 14.87 -7.69 8.71
C ALA A 53 15.42 -7.50 7.29
N THR A 54 16.63 -7.98 7.05
CA THR A 54 17.37 -7.94 5.77
C THR A 54 16.86 -8.91 4.70
N GLY A 55 15.91 -9.79 5.03
CA GLY A 55 15.66 -10.98 4.22
C GLY A 55 14.73 -10.86 3.01
N LEU A 56 13.91 -9.80 2.91
CA LEU A 56 12.99 -9.58 1.78
C LEU A 56 13.18 -8.18 1.15
N GLY A 57 14.27 -7.50 1.49
CA GLY A 57 14.37 -6.04 1.70
C GLY A 57 13.68 -5.10 0.71
N PHE A 58 13.54 -5.49 -0.57
CA PHE A 58 12.96 -4.66 -1.63
C PHE A 58 11.71 -5.25 -2.31
N LEU A 59 11.38 -6.53 -2.08
CA LEU A 59 10.27 -7.18 -2.79
C LEU A 59 8.91 -6.52 -2.51
N PRO A 60 8.51 -6.28 -1.23
CA PRO A 60 7.24 -5.62 -0.94
C PRO A 60 7.13 -4.21 -1.55
N GLU A 61 8.22 -3.44 -1.51
CA GLU A 61 8.32 -2.10 -2.10
C GLU A 61 8.18 -2.15 -3.62
N ALA A 62 8.83 -3.10 -4.29
CA ALA A 62 8.71 -3.28 -5.73
C ALA A 62 7.27 -3.65 -6.14
N LEU A 63 6.64 -4.58 -5.42
CA LEU A 63 5.26 -4.99 -5.67
C LEU A 63 4.29 -3.81 -5.45
N LEU A 64 4.50 -3.00 -4.40
CA LEU A 64 3.74 -1.77 -4.17
C LEU A 64 3.86 -0.81 -5.36
N LEU A 65 5.07 -0.55 -5.85
CA LEU A 65 5.29 0.35 -6.97
C LEU A 65 4.62 -0.14 -8.25
N VAL A 66 4.64 -1.46 -8.51
CA VAL A 66 3.93 -2.06 -9.65
C VAL A 66 2.41 -1.85 -9.52
N PHE A 67 1.83 -2.08 -8.34
CA PHE A 67 0.41 -1.86 -8.11
C PHE A 67 0.02 -0.39 -8.26
N VAL A 68 0.78 0.53 -7.64
CA VAL A 68 0.56 1.97 -7.74
C VAL A 68 0.68 2.44 -9.20
N GLY A 69 1.67 1.95 -9.94
CA GLY A 69 1.83 2.25 -11.37
C GLY A 69 0.60 1.84 -12.18
N GLY A 70 0.08 0.64 -11.95
CA GLY A 70 -1.16 0.16 -12.59
C GLY A 70 -2.39 0.99 -12.21
N LEU A 71 -2.50 1.39 -10.94
CA LEU A 71 -3.59 2.21 -10.44
C LEU A 71 -3.59 3.61 -11.08
N VAL A 72 -2.43 4.25 -11.16
CA VAL A 72 -2.26 5.59 -11.77
C VAL A 72 -2.48 5.52 -13.29
N ALA A 73 -1.97 4.47 -13.95
CA ALA A 73 -2.20 4.21 -15.36
C ALA A 73 -3.70 4.00 -15.70
N GLY A 74 -4.53 3.74 -14.70
CA GLY A 74 -5.97 3.57 -14.90
C GLY A 74 -6.36 2.21 -15.44
N LEU A 75 -5.60 1.17 -15.08
CA LEU A 75 -5.96 -0.20 -15.42
C LEU A 75 -7.38 -0.54 -14.91
N PRO A 76 -8.12 -1.41 -15.62
CA PRO A 76 -9.45 -1.79 -15.17
C PRO A 76 -9.40 -2.47 -13.81
N ALA A 77 -10.46 -2.34 -13.02
CA ALA A 77 -10.54 -2.94 -11.69
C ALA A 77 -10.26 -4.45 -11.70
N SER A 78 -10.73 -5.18 -12.71
CA SER A 78 -10.46 -6.61 -12.86
C SER A 78 -8.97 -6.94 -12.98
N TRP A 79 -8.21 -6.13 -13.71
CA TRP A 79 -6.76 -6.29 -13.86
C TRP A 79 -6.02 -5.95 -12.58
N LEU A 80 -6.46 -4.91 -11.86
CA LEU A 80 -5.88 -4.57 -10.56
C LEU A 80 -6.14 -5.66 -9.51
N LEU A 81 -7.33 -6.26 -9.51
CA LEU A 81 -7.65 -7.39 -8.62
C LEU A 81 -6.84 -8.64 -8.96
N LEU A 82 -6.65 -8.93 -10.25
CA LEU A 82 -5.77 -10.02 -10.70
C LEU A 82 -4.33 -9.74 -10.27
N LEU A 83 -3.83 -8.53 -10.46
CA LEU A 83 -2.48 -8.12 -10.06
C LEU A 83 -2.27 -8.31 -8.55
N VAL A 84 -3.22 -7.86 -7.71
CA VAL A 84 -3.16 -8.08 -6.25
C VAL A 84 -3.12 -9.58 -5.93
N THR A 85 -3.94 -10.39 -6.60
CA THR A 85 -3.95 -11.85 -6.41
C THR A 85 -2.58 -12.44 -6.73
N VAL A 86 -1.97 -12.06 -7.85
CA VAL A 86 -0.62 -12.49 -8.24
C VAL A 86 0.43 -12.04 -7.22
N MET A 87 0.37 -10.78 -6.77
CA MET A 87 1.28 -10.25 -5.74
C MET A 87 1.19 -11.05 -4.44
N VAL A 88 -0.01 -11.41 -3.99
CA VAL A 88 -0.22 -12.25 -2.80
C VAL A 88 0.37 -13.64 -3.01
N VAL A 89 0.15 -14.27 -4.16
CA VAL A 89 0.76 -15.58 -4.47
C VAL A 89 2.29 -15.48 -4.43
N VAL A 90 2.87 -14.44 -5.05
CA VAL A 90 4.33 -14.21 -5.05
C VAL A 90 4.86 -14.04 -3.62
N THR A 91 4.22 -13.23 -2.78
CA THR A 91 4.69 -13.04 -1.39
C THR A 91 4.59 -14.32 -0.57
N VAL A 92 3.53 -15.12 -0.76
CA VAL A 92 3.37 -16.42 -0.10
C VAL A 92 4.43 -17.42 -0.56
N VAL A 93 4.68 -17.53 -1.88
CA VAL A 93 5.67 -18.46 -2.45
C VAL A 93 7.09 -18.09 -2.01
N VAL A 94 7.47 -16.82 -2.08
CA VAL A 94 8.79 -16.38 -1.62
C VAL A 94 8.91 -16.58 -0.10
N GLY A 95 7.84 -16.32 0.66
CA GLY A 95 7.79 -16.57 2.10
C GLY A 95 8.00 -18.05 2.44
N SER A 96 7.34 -18.97 1.74
CA SER A 96 7.41 -20.41 2.00
C SER A 96 8.78 -20.99 1.63
N MET A 97 9.38 -20.58 0.51
CA MET A 97 10.73 -20.98 0.11
C MET A 97 11.78 -20.61 1.18
N ARG A 98 11.64 -19.44 1.80
CA ARG A 98 12.56 -19.01 2.87
C ARG A 98 12.42 -19.85 4.14
N GLN A 99 11.19 -20.22 4.51
CA GLN A 99 10.96 -21.10 5.65
C GLN A 99 11.58 -22.48 5.45
N THR A 100 11.54 -23.02 4.23
CA THR A 100 12.18 -24.31 3.93
C THR A 100 13.70 -24.25 4.05
N SER A 101 14.35 -23.17 3.58
CA SER A 101 15.80 -23.01 3.70
C SER A 101 16.28 -22.87 5.15
N MET A 102 15.52 -22.16 6.01
CA MET A 102 15.87 -22.01 7.42
C MET A 102 15.78 -23.33 8.21
N ARG A 103 14.85 -24.23 7.85
CA ARG A 103 14.70 -25.54 8.51
C ARG A 103 15.79 -26.55 8.16
N GLN A 104 16.51 -26.36 7.04
CA GLN A 104 17.59 -27.26 6.62
C GLN A 104 18.96 -26.88 7.20
N ALA A 105 19.09 -25.66 7.74
CA ALA A 105 20.34 -25.10 8.25
C ALA A 105 20.50 -25.18 9.78
N GLY A 106 19.53 -25.76 10.50
CA GLY A 106 19.57 -26.00 11.95
C GLY A 106 19.39 -27.47 12.25
#